data_AF-A0A2E3BDG4-F1
#
_entry.id   AF-A0A2E3BDG4-F1
#
_cell.length_a   1.000
_cell.length_b   1.000
_cell.length_c   1.000
_cell.angle_alpha   90.00
_cell.angle_beta   90.00
_cell.angle_gamma   90.00
#
_symmetry.space_group_name_H-M   'P 1'
#
loop_
_entity.id
_entity.type
_entity.pdbx_description
1 polymer ?
#
loop_
_entity_poly.entity_id
_entity_poly.type
_entity_poly.pdbx_seq_one_letter_code
_entity_poly.pdbx_strand_id
1 'polypeptide(L)'
;GQEKITCLDLMKQKIDSPEGRRMYSRRVWTIEPVFGNITSNKGLNRIGLRGEVKATAQWLMYCMVHNIEKLWKNSETRSWA
;
A
#
# COMPACT_ATOMS: atom_id res chain seq x y z
N GLY A 1 32.11 21.95 -0.15
CA GLY A 1 31.87 20.57 -0.62
C GLY A 1 30.43 20.49 -1.07
N GLN A 2 30.15 19.92 -2.24
CA GLN A 2 28.78 19.80 -2.72
C GLN A 2 28.00 18.80 -1.86
N GLU A 3 26.84 19.23 -1.37
CA GLU A 3 25.92 18.38 -0.62
C GLU A 3 25.26 17.37 -1.58
N LYS A 4 25.27 16.09 -1.20
CA LYS A 4 24.79 14.99 -2.06
C LYS A 4 23.28 14.83 -1.91
N ILE A 5 22.53 15.16 -2.95
CA ILE A 5 21.07 14.97 -2.99
C ILE A 5 20.74 13.49 -2.85
N THR A 6 19.88 13.14 -1.90
CA THR A 6 19.44 11.76 -1.67
C THR A 6 18.12 11.46 -2.39
N CYS A 7 17.78 10.19 -2.55
CA CYS A 7 16.47 9.78 -3.07
C CYS A 7 15.30 10.30 -2.21
N LEU A 8 15.51 10.47 -0.91
CA LEU A 8 14.51 11.04 -0.01
C LEU A 8 14.26 12.51 -0.32
N ASP A 9 15.30 13.27 -0.63
CA ASP A 9 15.18 14.70 -0.96
C ASP A 9 14.42 14.89 -2.28
N LEU A 10 14.68 14.03 -3.27
CA LEU A 10 13.92 14.01 -4.53
C LEU A 10 12.44 13.68 -4.30
N MET A 11 12.13 12.73 -3.41
CA MET A 11 10.75 12.37 -3.09
C MET A 11 10.03 13.49 -2.31
N LYS A 12 10.72 14.17 -1.39
CA LYS A 12 10.17 15.35 -0.69
C LYS A 12 9.81 16.43 -1.71
N GLN A 13 10.74 16.80 -2.59
CA GLN A 13 10.49 17.80 -3.63
C GLN A 13 9.28 17.44 -4.50
N LYS A 14 9.15 16.17 -4.90
CA LYS A 14 8.01 15.68 -5.68
C LYS A 14 6.69 15.81 -4.91
N ILE A 15 6.65 15.39 -3.66
CA ILE A 15 5.44 15.42 -2.82
C ILE A 15 5.04 16.86 -2.47
N ASP A 16 6.00 17.75 -2.23
CA ASP A 16 5.74 19.12 -1.80
C ASP A 16 5.25 20.05 -2.90
N SER A 17 5.40 19.66 -4.17
CA SER A 17 4.78 20.38 -5.28
C SER A 17 3.24 20.45 -5.11
N PRO A 18 2.55 21.53 -5.58
CA PRO A 18 1.10 21.64 -5.45
C PRO A 18 0.33 20.46 -6.05
N GLU A 19 0.80 19.95 -7.20
CA GLU A 19 0.27 18.75 -7.84
C GLU A 19 0.55 17.49 -7.01
N GLY A 20 1.79 17.34 -6.52
CA GLY A 20 2.23 16.26 -5.65
C GLY A 20 1.38 16.15 -4.39
N ARG A 21 1.12 17.27 -3.70
CA ARG A 21 0.26 17.31 -2.51
C ARG A 21 -1.17 16.88 -2.82
N ARG A 22 -1.73 17.35 -3.94
CA ARG A 22 -3.08 16.98 -4.39
C ARG A 22 -3.20 15.50 -4.74
N MET A 23 -2.17 14.91 -5.33
CA MET A 23 -2.17 13.46 -5.60
C MET A 23 -1.93 12.66 -4.32
N TYR A 24 -0.97 13.08 -3.49
CA TYR A 24 -0.60 12.41 -2.25
C TYR A 24 -1.76 12.38 -1.25
N SER A 25 -2.57 13.43 -1.16
CA SER A 25 -3.74 13.46 -0.27
C SER A 25 -4.78 12.39 -0.58
N ARG A 26 -4.87 11.90 -1.83
CA ARG A 26 -5.78 10.82 -2.21
C ARG A 26 -5.44 9.48 -1.56
N ARG A 27 -4.18 9.30 -1.13
CA ARG A 27 -3.70 8.06 -0.50
C ARG A 27 -4.52 7.65 0.70
N VAL A 28 -5.00 8.63 1.48
CA VAL A 28 -5.83 8.41 2.67
C VAL A 28 -7.04 7.53 2.36
N TRP A 29 -7.64 7.70 1.18
CA TRP A 29 -8.83 6.96 0.77
C TRP A 29 -8.51 5.73 -0.08
N THR A 30 -7.36 5.71 -0.75
CA THR A 30 -7.03 4.65 -1.71
C THR A 30 -6.11 3.59 -1.11
N ILE A 31 -4.95 3.97 -0.59
CA ILE A 31 -3.87 3.04 -0.25
C ILE A 31 -3.72 2.83 1.26
N GLU A 32 -3.98 3.85 2.07
CA GLU A 32 -3.89 3.72 3.53
C GLU A 32 -4.85 2.65 4.11
N PRO A 33 -6.10 2.46 3.59
CA PRO A 33 -6.96 1.36 4.04
C PRO A 33 -6.43 -0.02 3.65
N VAL A 34 -5.74 -0.12 2.51
CA VAL A 34 -5.11 -1.37 2.04
C VAL A 34 -3.96 -1.75 2.98
N PHE A 35 -3.09 -0.79 3.27
CA PHE A 35 -2.00 -0.98 4.24
C PHE A 35 -2.56 -1.34 5.62
N GLY A 36 -3.52 -0.57 6.14
CA GLY A 36 -4.13 -0.83 7.44
C GLY A 36 -4.76 -2.23 7.56
N ASN A 37 -5.41 -2.74 6.51
CA ASN A 37 -5.90 -4.11 6.51
C ASN A 37 -4.73 -5.12 6.54
N ILE A 38 -3.72 -4.96 5.69
CA ILE A 38 -2.59 -5.90 5.59
C ILE A 38 -1.74 -5.91 6.88
N THR A 39 -1.44 -4.75 7.45
CA THR A 39 -0.57 -4.62 8.62
C THR A 39 -1.32 -4.95 9.91
N SER A 40 -2.45 -4.27 10.16
CA SER A 40 -3.17 -4.38 11.44
C SER A 40 -4.08 -5.60 11.50
N ASN A 41 -4.87 -5.87 10.45
CA ASN A 41 -5.85 -6.97 10.49
C ASN A 41 -5.23 -8.33 10.09
N LYS A 42 -4.32 -8.34 9.10
CA LYS A 42 -3.65 -9.56 8.64
C LYS A 42 -2.27 -9.79 9.29
N GLY A 43 -1.78 -8.84 10.06
CA GLY A 43 -0.58 -8.99 10.88
C GLY A 43 0.75 -8.92 10.13
N LEU A 44 0.81 -8.50 8.87
CA LEU A 44 2.07 -8.37 8.13
C LEU A 44 2.77 -7.04 8.43
N ASN A 45 3.28 -6.90 9.65
CA ASN A 45 4.07 -5.72 10.06
C ASN A 45 5.54 -5.81 9.62
N ARG A 46 5.99 -6.99 9.20
CA ARG A 46 7.37 -7.27 8.79
C ARG A 46 7.38 -8.35 7.71
N ILE A 47 8.19 -8.13 6.67
CA ILE A 47 8.56 -9.18 5.72
C ILE A 47 9.66 -10.03 6.37
N GLY A 48 9.40 -11.33 6.55
CA GLY A 48 10.28 -12.25 7.27
C GLY A 48 11.29 -12.97 6.39
N LEU A 49 11.15 -12.87 5.07
CA LEU A 49 11.93 -13.63 4.10
C LEU A 49 13.14 -12.83 3.62
N ARG A 50 14.24 -13.56 3.36
CA ARG A 50 15.46 -12.98 2.76
C ARG A 50 15.47 -13.20 1.24
N GLY A 51 15.82 -12.15 0.51
CA GLY A 51 15.89 -12.14 -0.94
C GLY A 51 14.65 -11.50 -1.56
N GLU A 52 14.88 -10.65 -2.56
CA GLU A 52 13.84 -9.85 -3.23
C GLU A 52 12.68 -10.72 -3.73
N VAL A 53 12.97 -11.79 -4.46
CA VAL A 53 11.96 -12.70 -5.02
C VAL A 53 11.02 -13.24 -3.94
N LYS A 54 11.56 -13.67 -2.79
CA LYS A 54 10.77 -14.22 -1.69
C LYS A 54 9.98 -13.14 -0.97
N ALA A 55 10.60 -11.99 -0.70
CA ALA A 55 9.93 -10.82 -0.11
C ALA A 55 8.75 -10.35 -0.96
N THR A 56 8.95 -10.24 -2.28
CA THR A 56 7.92 -9.88 -3.26
C THR A 56 6.80 -10.91 -3.29
N ALA A 57 7.12 -12.21 -3.30
CA ALA A 57 6.10 -13.26 -3.24
C ALA A 57 5.24 -13.17 -1.97
N GLN A 58 5.86 -12.96 -0.80
CA GLN A 58 5.14 -12.76 0.46
C GLN A 58 4.22 -11.53 0.40
N TRP A 59 4.72 -10.40 -0.08
CA TRP A 59 3.92 -9.19 -0.22
C TRP A 59 2.72 -9.39 -1.14
N LEU A 60 2.93 -9.97 -2.33
CA LEU A 60 1.87 -10.24 -3.30
C LEU A 60 0.82 -11.20 -2.75
N MET A 61 1.22 -12.19 -1.95
CA MET A 61 0.27 -13.09 -1.29
C MET A 61 -0.69 -12.33 -0.37
N TYR A 62 -0.18 -11.39 0.43
CA TYR A 62 -1.03 -10.56 1.29
C TYR A 62 -1.93 -9.62 0.49
N CYS A 63 -1.44 -9.05 -0.62
CA CYS A 63 -2.26 -8.27 -1.54
C CYS A 63 -3.39 -9.12 -2.16
N MET A 64 -3.11 -10.37 -2.54
CA MET A 64 -4.14 -11.29 -3.05
C MET A 64 -5.21 -11.56 -2.01
N VAL A 65 -4.82 -11.86 -0.77
CA VAL A 65 -5.77 -12.09 0.34
C VAL A 65 -6.63 -10.84 0.58
N HIS A 66 -6.03 -9.65 0.57
CA HIS A 66 -6.76 -8.39 0.68
C HIS A 66 -7.79 -8.21 -0.45
N ASN A 67 -7.39 -8.47 -1.69
CA ASN A 67 -8.27 -8.33 -2.86
C ASN A 67 -9.41 -9.34 -2.84
N ILE A 68 -9.15 -10.60 -2.47
CA ILE A 68 -10.18 -11.63 -2.32
C ILE A 68 -11.19 -11.23 -1.24
N GLU A 69 -10.72 -10.77 -0.09
CA GLU A 69 -11.60 -10.28 0.99
C GLU A 69 -12.46 -9.10 0.52
N LYS A 70 -11.87 -8.17 -0.24
CA LYS A 70 -12.61 -7.04 -0.83
C LYS A 70 -13.68 -7.52 -1.80
N LEU A 71 -13.37 -8.49 -2.67
CA LEU A 71 -14.34 -9.07 -3.59
C LEU A 71 -15.47 -9.78 -2.83
N TRP A 72 -15.16 -10.56 -1.81
CA TRP A 72 -16.16 -11.26 -0.99
C TRP A 72 -17.08 -10.29 -0.23
N LYS A 73 -16.54 -9.19 0.29
CA LYS A 73 -17.36 -8.15 0.96
C LYS A 73 -18.25 -7.36 -0.01
N ASN A 74 -17.84 -7.24 -1.26
CA ASN A 74 -18.59 -6.52 -2.31
C ASN A 74 -19.38 -7.45 -3.24
N SER A 75 -19.25 -8.77 -3.09
CA SER A 75 -20.11 -9.73 -3.78
C SER A 75 -21.46 -9.70 -3.08
N GLU A 76 -22.42 -8.98 -3.67
CA GLU A 76 -23.78 -8.91 -3.15
C GLU A 76 -24.33 -10.32 -2.90
N THR A 77 -24.77 -10.59 -1.67
CA THR A 77 -25.97 -11.38 -1.43
C THR A 77 -27.12 -10.61 -2.05
N ARG A 78 -27.34 -10.81 -3.35
CA ARG A 78 -28.59 -10.43 -4.00
C ARG A 78 -29.68 -11.40 -3.52
N SER A 79 -30.05 -11.28 -2.24
CA SER A 79 -31.23 -11.91 -1.68
C SER A 79 -32.42 -11.08 -2.10
N TRP A 80 -33.10 -11.52 -3.16
CA TRP A 80 -34.45 -11.09 -3.51
C TRP A 80 -35.46 -11.76 -2.55
N ALA A 81 -35.31 -11.51 -1.26
CA ALA A 81 -36.29 -11.85 -0.24
C ALA A 81 -37.01 -10.58 0.21
#